data_AF-A0A945TP02-F1
#
_entry.id   AF-A0A945TP02-F1
#
_cell.length_a   1.000
_cell.length_b   1.000
_cell.length_c   1.000
_cell.angle_alpha   90.00
_cell.angle_beta   90.00
_cell.angle_gamma   90.00
#
_symmetry.space_group_name_H-M   'P 1'
#
loop_
_entity.id
_entity.type
_entity.pdbx_description
1 polymer ?
#
loop_
_entity_poly.entity_id
_entity_poly.type
_entity_poly.pdbx_seq_one_letter_code
_entity_poly.pdbx_strand_id
1 'polypeptide(L)'
;MQGERDANGGAHAPYKDALKLLISKLRRDLKRPDMNIVIGRIGDYALGKPSPDAVRKVQREIADEDPRGAWVDVDDLNDKEVNGKIQSVVHFNRPDGYITLGRRFARQGHALVTGKEPAEDGRPKN
;
A
#
# COMPACT_ATOMS: atom_id res chain seq x y z
N MET A 1 5.91 -2.51 0.68
CA MET A 1 5.48 -1.10 0.49
C MET A 1 6.56 -0.39 -0.30
N GLN A 2 6.20 0.19 -1.43
CA GLN A 2 7.07 1.01 -2.30
C GLN A 2 6.14 1.80 -3.24
N GLY A 3 6.54 2.99 -3.66
CA GLY A 3 5.93 3.72 -4.78
C GLY A 3 6.25 5.21 -4.78
N GLU A 4 6.83 5.71 -3.69
CA GLU A 4 7.13 7.13 -3.45
C GLU A 4 8.10 7.68 -4.50
N ARG A 5 9.05 6.85 -4.97
CA ARG A 5 10.00 7.25 -6.01
C ARG A 5 9.35 7.36 -7.39
N ASP A 6 8.46 6.43 -7.76
CA ASP A 6 7.70 6.49 -9.02
C ASP A 6 6.72 7.67 -9.01
N ALA A 7 6.04 7.87 -7.87
CA ALA A 7 5.17 9.01 -7.64
C ALA A 7 5.92 10.34 -7.80
N ASN A 8 7.07 10.51 -7.14
CA ASN A 8 7.88 11.72 -7.21
C ASN A 8 8.60 11.91 -8.56
N GLY A 9 8.99 10.81 -9.21
CA GLY A 9 9.70 10.82 -10.49
C GLY A 9 8.80 10.93 -11.72
N GLY A 10 7.47 10.91 -11.55
CA GLY A 10 6.53 10.98 -12.66
C GLY A 10 6.31 9.64 -13.40
N ALA A 11 6.87 8.53 -12.90
CA ALA A 11 6.84 7.22 -13.55
C ALA A 11 5.54 6.42 -13.30
N HIS A 12 4.41 7.11 -13.09
CA HIS A 12 3.12 6.48 -12.83
C HIS A 12 2.56 5.70 -14.03
N ALA A 13 2.86 6.12 -15.26
CA ALA A 13 2.36 5.47 -16.48
C ALA A 13 2.72 3.97 -16.58
N PRO A 14 4.00 3.55 -16.41
CA PRO A 14 4.35 2.13 -16.43
C PRO A 14 4.09 1.38 -15.11
N TYR A 15 3.70 2.06 -14.03
CA TYR A 15 3.72 1.51 -12.68
C TYR A 15 2.82 0.27 -12.52
N LYS A 16 1.62 0.27 -13.13
CA LYS A 16 0.66 -0.85 -13.03
C LYS A 16 1.23 -2.13 -13.63
N ASP A 17 1.72 -2.03 -14.86
CA ASP A 17 2.28 -3.18 -15.59
C ASP A 17 3.56 -3.68 -14.93
N ALA A 18 4.42 -2.77 -14.48
CA ALA A 18 5.65 -3.12 -13.77
C ALA A 18 5.38 -3.87 -12.46
N LEU A 19 4.42 -3.40 -11.64
CA LEU A 19 4.08 -4.05 -10.38
C LEU A 19 3.38 -5.39 -10.59
N LYS A 20 2.46 -5.51 -11.55
CA LYS A 20 1.85 -6.79 -11.94
C LYS A 20 2.89 -7.78 -12.44
N LEU A 21 3.83 -7.32 -13.27
CA LEU A 21 4.93 -8.16 -13.75
C LEU A 21 5.77 -8.66 -12.59
N LEU A 22 6.17 -7.79 -11.65
CA LEU A 22 6.91 -8.17 -10.45
C LEU A 22 6.18 -9.27 -9.66
N ILE A 23 4.89 -9.08 -9.36
CA ILE A 23 4.06 -10.07 -8.63
C ILE A 23 4.05 -11.40 -9.38
N SER A 24 3.80 -11.39 -10.70
CA SER A 24 3.76 -12.61 -11.50
C SER A 24 5.11 -13.35 -11.52
N LYS A 25 6.23 -12.61 -11.60
CA LYS A 25 7.58 -13.17 -11.59
C LYS A 25 7.91 -13.76 -10.23
N LEU A 26 7.57 -13.07 -9.13
CA LEU A 26 7.75 -13.62 -7.77
C LEU A 26 6.95 -14.91 -7.58
N ARG A 27 5.68 -14.95 -7.96
CA ARG A 27 4.85 -16.17 -7.89
C ARG A 27 5.46 -17.33 -8.68
N ARG A 28 5.93 -17.07 -9.90
CA ARG A 28 6.57 -18.06 -10.77
C ARG A 28 7.89 -18.56 -10.17
N ASP A 29 8.78 -17.64 -9.81
CA ASP A 29 10.17 -17.96 -9.42
C ASP A 29 10.23 -18.63 -8.05
N LEU A 30 9.33 -18.25 -7.14
CA LEU A 30 9.16 -18.91 -5.83
C LEU A 30 8.32 -20.19 -5.91
N LYS A 31 7.79 -20.55 -7.09
CA LYS A 31 6.87 -21.68 -7.30
C LYS A 31 5.65 -21.62 -6.38
N ARG A 32 5.14 -20.42 -6.14
CA ARG A 32 3.95 -20.14 -5.32
C ARG A 32 2.93 -19.34 -6.13
N PRO A 33 2.21 -19.98 -7.07
CA PRO A 33 1.11 -19.32 -7.79
C PRO A 33 0.00 -18.84 -6.83
N ASP A 34 -0.07 -19.44 -5.65
CA ASP A 34 -0.99 -19.14 -4.55
C ASP A 34 -0.46 -18.08 -3.57
N MET A 35 0.69 -17.45 -3.83
CA MET A 35 1.25 -16.43 -2.94
C MET A 35 0.28 -15.24 -2.82
N ASN A 36 -0.11 -14.98 -1.57
CA ASN A 36 -0.88 -13.81 -1.18
C ASN A 36 -0.01 -12.54 -1.26
N ILE A 37 -0.63 -11.41 -1.59
CA ILE A 37 0.03 -10.11 -1.62
C ILE A 37 -0.71 -9.14 -0.71
N VAL A 38 0.04 -8.36 0.08
CA VAL A 38 -0.52 -7.24 0.85
C VAL A 38 0.25 -5.99 0.44
N ILE A 39 -0.44 -5.02 -0.16
CA ILE A 39 0.14 -3.78 -0.64
C ILE A 39 -0.14 -2.65 0.36
N GLY A 40 0.91 -2.12 1.00
CA GLY A 40 0.80 -0.82 1.68
C GLY A 40 0.79 0.29 0.63
N ARG A 41 -0.33 1.00 0.52
CA ARG A 41 -0.48 2.15 -0.38
C ARG A 41 0.42 3.29 0.10
N ILE A 42 1.09 4.02 -0.80
CA ILE A 42 1.87 5.21 -0.41
C ILE A 42 0.95 6.25 0.25
N GLY A 43 1.48 7.06 1.16
CA GLY A 43 0.71 8.06 1.91
C GLY A 43 0.16 9.21 1.06
N ASP A 44 -0.63 10.06 1.71
CA ASP A 44 -1.36 11.22 1.18
C ASP A 44 -0.54 12.52 1.13
N TYR A 45 0.79 12.43 1.30
CA TYR A 45 1.71 13.57 1.38
C TYR A 45 1.73 14.52 0.16
N ALA A 46 1.07 14.16 -0.94
CA ALA A 46 1.07 14.91 -2.19
C ALA A 46 -0.22 14.73 -3.01
N LEU A 47 -1.38 14.63 -2.34
CA LEU A 47 -2.69 14.53 -3.00
C LEU A 47 -2.91 15.67 -4.02
N GLY A 48 -3.64 15.36 -5.09
CA GLY A 48 -3.96 16.30 -6.17
C GLY A 48 -2.86 16.43 -7.22
N LYS A 49 -1.74 15.73 -7.06
CA LYS A 49 -0.69 15.65 -8.09
C LYS A 49 -0.94 14.42 -8.97
N PRO A 50 -0.82 14.54 -10.31
CA PRO A 50 -1.16 13.44 -11.23
C PRO A 50 -0.46 12.12 -10.92
N SER A 51 0.85 12.16 -10.68
CA SER A 51 1.66 10.95 -10.48
C SER A 51 1.43 10.28 -9.11
N PRO A 52 1.48 10.98 -7.96
CA PRO A 52 1.08 10.40 -6.67
C PRO A 52 -0.33 9.80 -6.65
N ASP A 53 -1.32 10.51 -7.21
CA ASP A 53 -2.71 10.03 -7.23
C ASP A 53 -2.85 8.77 -8.10
N ALA A 54 -2.18 8.74 -9.25
CA ALA A 54 -2.16 7.58 -10.13
C ALA A 54 -1.48 6.36 -9.48
N VAL A 55 -0.34 6.53 -8.82
CA VAL A 55 0.34 5.43 -8.10
C VAL A 55 -0.54 4.90 -6.97
N ARG A 56 -1.14 5.78 -6.15
CA ARG A 56 -2.07 5.40 -5.08
C ARG A 56 -3.26 4.60 -5.59
N LYS A 57 -3.85 5.04 -6.71
CA LYS A 57 -4.96 4.36 -7.37
C LYS A 57 -4.56 2.96 -7.84
N VAL A 58 -3.44 2.86 -8.55
CA VAL A 58 -2.96 1.58 -9.10
C VAL A 58 -2.61 0.56 -8.01
N GLN A 59 -2.01 1.00 -6.89
CA GLN A 59 -1.71 0.09 -5.76
C GLN A 59 -2.98 -0.56 -5.19
N ARG A 60 -4.08 0.20 -5.10
CA ARG A 60 -5.38 -0.33 -4.71
C ARG A 60 -5.97 -1.22 -5.80
N GLU A 61 -6.00 -0.76 -7.05
CA GLU A 61 -6.54 -1.53 -8.17
C GLU A 61 -5.89 -2.92 -8.30
N ILE A 62 -4.56 -3.02 -8.15
CA ILE A 62 -3.85 -4.31 -8.22
C ILE A 62 -4.25 -5.23 -7.06
N ALA A 63 -4.45 -4.69 -5.85
CA ALA A 63 -4.91 -5.49 -4.72
C ALA A 63 -6.36 -5.97 -4.92
N ASP A 64 -7.24 -5.11 -5.45
CA ASP A 64 -8.66 -5.41 -5.69
C ASP A 64 -8.85 -6.40 -6.86
N GLU A 65 -8.00 -6.32 -7.89
CA GLU A 65 -8.03 -7.21 -9.07
C GLU A 65 -7.46 -8.62 -8.80
N ASP A 66 -6.69 -8.80 -7.72
CA ASP A 66 -6.04 -10.06 -7.38
C ASP A 66 -6.87 -10.82 -6.32
N PRO A 67 -7.37 -12.05 -6.59
CA PRO A 67 -8.15 -12.81 -5.62
C PRO A 67 -7.37 -13.20 -4.36
N ARG A 68 -6.05 -12.97 -4.35
CA ARG A 68 -5.13 -13.19 -3.23
C ARG A 68 -4.49 -11.88 -2.77
N GLY A 69 -5.12 -10.76 -3.12
CA GLY A 69 -4.69 -9.41 -2.81
C GLY A 69 -5.41 -8.80 -1.62
N ALA A 70 -4.67 -7.99 -0.87
CA ALA A 70 -5.22 -7.04 0.09
C ALA A 70 -4.36 -5.77 0.08
N TRP A 71 -4.88 -4.70 0.64
CA TRP A 71 -4.14 -3.45 0.76
C TRP A 71 -4.21 -2.88 2.18
N VAL A 72 -3.26 -2.02 2.52
CA VAL A 72 -3.20 -1.31 3.79
C VAL A 72 -3.26 0.18 3.51
N ASP A 73 -4.23 0.84 4.14
CA ASP A 73 -4.28 2.29 4.18
C ASP A 73 -3.27 2.84 5.18
N VAL A 74 -2.70 4.00 4.89
CA VAL A 74 -1.67 4.65 5.70
C VAL A 74 -1.90 6.15 5.89
N ASP A 75 -2.99 6.70 5.36
CA ASP A 75 -3.25 8.15 5.34
C ASP A 75 -3.36 8.76 6.75
N ASP A 76 -3.66 7.95 7.78
CA ASP A 76 -3.74 8.40 9.17
C ASP A 76 -2.44 8.15 9.96
N LEU A 77 -1.34 7.80 9.29
CA LEU A 77 -0.10 7.37 9.94
C LEU A 77 1.06 8.37 9.84
N ASN A 78 0.89 9.48 9.12
CA ASN A 78 1.96 10.40 8.71
C ASN A 78 1.69 11.89 8.99
N ASP A 79 0.61 12.24 9.70
CA ASP A 79 0.33 13.63 10.09
C ASP A 79 1.38 14.16 11.07
N LYS A 80 1.99 15.31 10.74
CA LYS A 80 2.95 16.01 11.61
C LYS A 80 2.69 17.50 11.66
N GLU A 81 2.98 18.10 12.81
CA GLU A 81 3.06 19.54 12.90
C GLU A 81 4.35 20.06 12.26
N VAL A 82 4.19 20.91 11.25
CA VAL A 82 5.27 21.61 10.55
C VAL A 82 4.94 23.09 10.53
N ASN A 83 5.71 23.89 11.25
CA ASN A 83 5.50 25.33 11.40
C ASN A 83 4.09 25.70 11.89
N GLY A 84 3.60 25.03 12.94
CA GLY A 84 2.27 25.29 13.53
C GLY A 84 1.08 24.82 12.69
N LYS A 85 1.32 24.03 11.65
CA LYS A 85 0.27 23.45 10.78
C LYS A 85 0.43 21.94 10.70
N ILE A 86 -0.67 21.21 10.83
CA ILE A 86 -0.70 19.77 10.55
C ILE A 86 -0.55 19.56 9.03
N GLN A 87 0.40 18.71 8.65
CA GLN A 87 0.67 18.32 7.27
C GLN A 87 0.98 16.82 7.24
N SER A 88 0.43 16.11 6.26
CA SER A 88 0.81 14.73 5.98
C SER A 88 2.18 14.72 5.30
N VAL A 89 3.16 14.05 5.90
CA VAL A 89 4.54 13.96 5.35
C VAL A 89 4.81 12.58 4.73
N VAL A 90 5.93 12.44 4.02
CA VAL A 90 6.24 11.18 3.30
C VAL A 90 6.52 9.99 4.24
N HIS A 91 6.96 10.22 5.48
CA HIS A 91 7.31 9.18 6.44
C HIS A 91 6.35 9.12 7.63
N PHE A 92 5.99 7.90 8.05
CA PHE A 92 5.08 7.68 9.17
C PHE A 92 5.63 8.18 10.52
N ASN A 93 4.71 8.45 11.43
CA ASN A 93 4.99 8.82 12.80
C ASN A 93 5.68 7.67 13.53
N ARG A 94 6.73 8.01 14.29
CA ARG A 94 7.49 7.05 15.10
C ARG A 94 7.12 7.20 16.58
N PRO A 95 6.94 6.09 17.32
CA PRO A 95 6.88 4.71 16.83
C PRO A 95 5.48 4.32 16.29
N ASP A 96 4.43 5.05 16.67
CA ASP A 96 3.05 4.58 16.61
C ASP A 96 2.50 4.35 15.20
N GLY A 97 2.89 5.19 14.24
CA GLY A 97 2.51 5.02 12.83
C GLY A 97 3.05 3.71 12.25
N TYR A 98 4.32 3.39 12.53
CA TYR A 98 4.93 2.13 12.09
C TYR A 98 4.37 0.90 12.83
N ILE A 99 4.08 1.01 14.13
CA ILE A 99 3.41 -0.06 14.88
C ILE A 99 2.03 -0.35 14.30
N THR A 100 1.26 0.70 14.00
CA THR A 100 -0.08 0.58 13.42
C THR A 100 -0.01 -0.01 12.00
N LEU A 101 0.94 0.44 11.18
CA LEU A 101 1.23 -0.14 9.86
C LEU A 101 1.49 -1.65 9.95
N GLY A 102 2.37 -2.07 10.86
CA GLY A 102 2.69 -3.48 11.08
C GLY A 102 1.47 -4.32 11.47
N ARG A 103 0.63 -3.81 12.39
CA ARG A 103 -0.64 -4.45 12.77
C ARG A 103 -1.58 -4.60 11.58
N ARG A 104 -1.71 -3.58 10.73
CA ARG A 104 -2.57 -3.64 9.54
C ARG A 104 -2.08 -4.69 8.53
N PHE A 105 -0.77 -4.72 8.24
CA PHE A 105 -0.19 -5.76 7.38
C PHE A 105 -0.44 -7.17 7.93
N ALA A 106 -0.19 -7.38 9.23
CA ALA A 106 -0.36 -8.69 9.86
C ALA A 106 -1.82 -9.17 9.76
N ARG A 107 -2.79 -8.28 9.99
CA ARG A 107 -4.22 -8.61 9.93
C ARG A 107 -4.71 -8.91 8.51
N GLN A 108 -4.33 -8.08 7.53
CA GLN A 108 -4.67 -8.36 6.12
C GLN A 108 -4.05 -9.68 5.64
N GLY A 109 -2.77 -9.91 5.98
CA GLY A 109 -2.10 -11.17 5.67
C GLY A 109 -2.77 -12.37 6.33
N HIS A 110 -3.14 -12.23 7.62
CA HIS A 110 -3.88 -13.25 8.36
C HIS A 110 -5.24 -13.56 7.71
N ALA A 111 -5.99 -12.56 7.29
CA ALA A 111 -7.26 -12.76 6.61
C ALA A 111 -7.09 -13.63 5.35
N LEU A 112 -6.14 -13.27 4.50
CA LEU A 112 -5.84 -14.00 3.26
C LEU A 112 -5.40 -15.46 3.51
N VAL A 113 -4.56 -15.73 4.51
CA VAL A 113 -4.11 -17.11 4.78
C VAL A 113 -5.14 -17.97 5.50
N THR A 114 -6.14 -17.36 6.13
CA THR A 114 -7.24 -18.07 6.82
C THR A 114 -8.55 -18.12 6.03
N GLY A 115 -8.55 -17.57 4.80
CA GLY A 115 -9.74 -17.54 3.95
C GLY A 115 -10.83 -16.56 4.43
N LYS A 116 -10.47 -15.60 5.28
CA LYS A 116 -11.35 -14.50 5.67
C LYS A 116 -11.23 -13.36 4.67
N GLU A 117 -12.29 -12.58 4.53
CA GLU A 117 -12.25 -11.37 3.72
C GLU A 117 -11.31 -10.33 4.36
N PRO A 118 -10.35 -9.78 3.60
CA PRO A 118 -9.57 -8.62 4.02
C PRO A 118 -10.47 -7.40 4.29
N ALA A 119 -10.02 -6.48 5.13
CA ALA A 119 -10.75 -5.23 5.34
C ALA A 119 -10.71 -4.38 4.07
N GLU A 120 -11.88 -4.07 3.50
CA GLU A 120 -12.01 -3.31 2.24
C GLU A 120 -11.43 -1.89 2.33
N ASP A 121 -11.52 -1.27 3.51
CA ASP A 121 -11.02 0.08 3.78
C ASP A 121 -9.50 0.14 4.03
N GLY A 122 -8.82 -1.01 4.01
CA GLY A 122 -7.39 -1.11 4.30
C GLY A 122 -7.01 -0.86 5.77
N ARG A 123 -7.99 -0.79 6.70
CA ARG A 123 -7.79 -0.48 8.13
C ARG A 123 -8.37 -1.56 9.05
N PRO A 124 -7.88 -2.81 9.02
CA PRO A 124 -8.42 -3.89 9.85
C PRO A 124 -8.26 -3.59 11.36
N LYS A 125 -9.39 -3.67 12.09
CA LYS A 125 -9.49 -3.26 13.51
C LYS A 125 -9.20 -4.38 14.51
N ASN A 126 -9.46 -5.63 14.13
CA ASN A 126 -9.38 -6.81 15.01
C ASN A 126 -8.16 -7.67 14.66
#